data_AF-A0A2N3LNK4-F1
#
_entry.id   AF-A0A2N3LNK4-F1
#
_cell.length_a   1.000
_cell.length_b   1.000
_cell.length_c   1.000
_cell.angle_alpha   90.00
_cell.angle_beta   90.00
_cell.angle_gamma   90.00
#
_symmetry.space_group_name_H-M   'P 1'
#
loop_
_entity.id
_entity.type
_entity.pdbx_description
1 polymer ?
#
loop_
_entity_poly.entity_id
_entity_poly.type
_entity_poly.pdbx_seq_one_letter_code
_entity_poly.pdbx_strand_id
1 'polypeptide(L)'
;MTNNHWYLCNTTYYKELPQKFILKIENDTSNYLSVWMPAMENFMRFIKNNLPNCNVIINKARFGNRVLENNTVSYLQPLSLYNEIWDKIDNYVINKFHLKYIQLDHSKYFLTKNHTLGWNLFHLHYHDNYYHDFMEQLDILIGD
;
A
#
# COMPACT_ATOMS: atom_id res chain seq x y z
N MET A 1 -1.27 14.21 11.38
CA MET A 1 -1.65 14.03 9.96
C MET A 1 -0.86 12.85 9.42
N THR A 2 -1.53 11.86 8.84
CA THR A 2 -0.86 10.81 8.05
C THR A 2 -0.19 11.47 6.84
N ASN A 3 0.93 10.93 6.39
CA ASN A 3 1.82 11.55 5.39
C ASN A 3 1.17 11.60 4.00
N ASN A 4 0.25 12.55 3.79
CA ASN A 4 -0.25 12.96 2.48
C ASN A 4 0.41 14.29 2.05
N HIS A 5 1.71 14.41 2.33
CA HIS A 5 2.49 15.63 2.12
C HIS A 5 2.35 16.18 0.70
N TRP A 6 2.20 15.31 -0.29
CA TRP A 6 2.21 15.59 -1.72
C TRP A 6 0.98 16.39 -2.18
N TYR A 7 -0.15 16.22 -1.49
CA TYR A 7 -1.36 17.01 -1.69
C TYR A 7 -1.48 18.15 -0.68
N LEU A 8 -1.22 17.85 0.60
CA LEU A 8 -1.43 18.82 1.68
C LEU A 8 -0.43 19.97 1.61
N CYS A 9 0.81 19.75 1.15
CA CYS A 9 1.83 20.81 1.10
C CYS A 9 1.50 21.98 0.19
N ASN A 10 0.55 21.79 -0.74
CA ASN A 10 0.12 22.82 -1.65
C ASN A 10 -0.91 23.77 -1.03
N THR A 11 -1.58 23.35 0.05
CA THR A 11 -2.61 24.13 0.73
C THR A 11 -2.01 25.29 1.53
N THR A 12 -2.73 26.42 1.59
CA THR A 12 -2.34 27.58 2.41
C THR A 12 -2.19 27.19 3.88
N TYR A 13 -3.15 26.43 4.41
CA TYR A 13 -3.12 25.92 5.78
C TYR A 13 -1.81 25.19 6.10
N TYR A 14 -1.38 24.24 5.26
CA TYR A 14 -0.14 23.51 5.51
C TYR A 14 1.11 24.38 5.38
N LYS A 15 1.12 25.34 4.45
CA LYS A 15 2.24 26.27 4.24
C LYS A 15 2.46 27.17 5.44
N GLU A 16 1.38 27.60 6.09
CA GLU A 16 1.37 28.53 7.23
C GLU A 16 1.51 27.85 8.59
N LEU A 17 1.55 26.51 8.66
CA LEU A 17 1.76 25.80 9.92
C LEU A 17 3.11 26.19 10.54
N PRO A 18 3.14 26.73 11.78
CA PRO A 18 4.37 27.19 12.42
C PRO A 18 5.33 26.02 12.73
N GLN A 19 4.79 24.82 12.94
CA GLN A 19 5.55 23.60 13.07
C GLN A 19 4.88 22.47 12.30
N LYS A 20 5.65 21.82 11.42
CA LYS A 20 5.20 20.66 10.64
C LYS A 20 5.67 19.40 11.34
N PHE A 21 4.75 18.72 12.03
CA PHE A 21 5.02 17.38 12.54
C PHE A 21 4.75 16.34 11.45
N ILE A 22 5.81 15.68 10.99
CA ILE A 22 5.72 14.63 9.97
C ILE A 22 6.14 13.31 10.61
N LEU A 23 5.18 12.44 10.82
CA LEU A 23 5.41 11.08 11.28
C LEU A 23 5.57 10.17 10.06
N LYS A 24 6.77 9.60 9.90
CA LYS A 24 7.07 8.66 8.82
C LYS A 24 7.45 7.31 9.40
N ILE A 25 6.98 6.25 8.76
CA ILE A 25 7.10 4.90 9.29
C ILE A 25 8.55 4.40 9.29
N GLU A 26 9.36 4.87 8.35
CA GLU A 26 10.78 4.55 8.22
C GLU A 26 11.66 5.28 9.25
N ASN A 27 11.20 6.43 9.77
CA ASN A 27 11.96 7.24 10.72
C ASN A 27 11.62 6.90 12.17
N ASP A 28 10.36 6.60 12.45
CA ASP A 28 9.86 6.32 13.79
C ASP A 28 8.72 5.30 13.72
N THR A 29 9.10 4.06 13.44
CA THR A 29 8.14 2.95 13.26
C THR A 29 7.27 2.76 14.49
N SER A 30 7.83 2.88 15.69
CA SER A 30 7.09 2.68 16.94
C SER A 30 5.98 3.71 17.11
N ASN A 31 6.30 5.01 17.00
CA ASN A 31 5.29 6.05 17.14
C ASN A 31 4.33 6.08 15.94
N TYR A 32 4.78 5.72 14.74
CA TYR A 32 3.88 5.54 13.61
C TYR A 32 2.83 4.46 13.90
N LEU A 33 3.26 3.29 14.37
CA LEU A 33 2.37 2.16 14.66
C LEU A 33 1.46 2.43 15.86
N SER A 34 1.89 3.23 16.84
CA SER A 34 1.05 3.63 17.98
C SER A 34 -0.16 4.47 17.56
N VAL A 35 -0.09 5.14 16.41
CA VAL A 35 -1.23 5.85 15.80
C VAL A 35 -1.98 4.96 14.81
N TRP A 36 -1.26 4.22 13.98
CA TRP A 36 -1.85 3.44 12.90
C TRP A 36 -2.66 2.24 13.40
N MET A 37 -2.17 1.48 14.38
CA MET A 37 -2.86 0.28 14.87
C MET A 37 -4.22 0.59 15.50
N PRO A 38 -4.36 1.59 16.41
CA PRO A 38 -5.67 1.97 16.94
C PRO A 38 -6.64 2.48 15.86
N ALA A 39 -6.12 3.18 14.84
CA ALA A 39 -6.94 3.64 13.72
C ALA A 39 -7.51 2.45 12.92
N MET A 40 -6.67 1.44 12.63
CA MET A 40 -7.11 0.22 11.96
C MET A 40 -8.13 -0.55 12.82
N GLU A 41 -7.93 -0.65 14.12
CA GLU A 41 -8.90 -1.28 15.04
C GLU A 41 -10.26 -0.56 15.04
N ASN A 42 -10.24 0.78 15.05
CA ASN A 42 -11.45 1.58 14.98
C ASN A 42 -12.16 1.40 13.64
N PHE A 43 -11.42 1.32 12.53
CA PHE A 43 -11.97 0.99 11.22
C PHE A 43 -12.63 -0.39 11.21
N MET A 44 -11.95 -1.43 11.71
CA MET A 44 -12.53 -2.78 11.76
C MET A 44 -13.77 -2.85 12.65
N ARG A 45 -13.79 -2.13 13.79
CA ARG A 45 -14.98 -2.02 14.65
C ARG A 45 -16.12 -1.31 13.92
N PHE A 46 -15.82 -0.24 13.18
CA PHE A 46 -16.81 0.47 12.38
C PHE A 46 -17.43 -0.44 11.32
N ILE A 47 -16.60 -1.16 10.54
CA ILE A 47 -17.09 -2.09 9.51
C ILE A 47 -17.97 -3.16 10.16
N LYS A 48 -17.52 -3.81 11.24
CA LYS A 48 -18.30 -4.84 11.93
C LYS A 48 -19.67 -4.34 12.40
N ASN A 49 -19.73 -3.12 12.94
CA ASN A 49 -20.95 -2.59 13.54
C ASN A 49 -21.94 -2.03 12.52
N ASN A 50 -21.44 -1.43 11.43
CA ASN A 50 -22.29 -0.70 10.48
C ASN A 50 -22.48 -1.44 9.15
N LEU A 51 -21.56 -2.35 8.81
CA LEU A 51 -21.54 -3.10 7.56
C LEU A 51 -21.25 -4.59 7.86
N PRO A 52 -22.09 -5.29 8.63
CA PRO A 52 -21.79 -6.63 9.15
C PRO A 52 -21.59 -7.70 8.06
N ASN A 53 -22.08 -7.45 6.84
CA ASN A 53 -21.92 -8.34 5.69
C ASN A 53 -20.77 -7.92 4.75
N CYS A 54 -19.99 -6.91 5.13
CA CYS A 54 -18.85 -6.45 4.33
C CYS A 54 -17.62 -7.30 4.62
N ASN A 55 -17.07 -7.91 3.58
CA ASN A 55 -15.80 -8.61 3.63
C ASN A 55 -14.64 -7.61 3.46
N VAL A 56 -13.67 -7.65 4.36
CA VAL A 56 -12.43 -6.89 4.25
C VAL A 56 -11.32 -7.84 3.78
N ILE A 57 -10.68 -7.49 2.67
CA ILE A 57 -9.62 -8.27 2.05
C ILE A 57 -8.35 -7.43 2.04
N ILE A 58 -7.24 -8.00 2.50
CA ILE A 58 -5.95 -7.32 2.50
C ILE A 58 -5.23 -7.57 1.16
N ASN A 59 -4.89 -6.50 0.45
CA ASN A 59 -4.01 -6.56 -0.70
C ASN A 59 -2.55 -6.41 -0.24
N LYS A 60 -1.75 -7.49 -0.31
CA LYS A 60 -0.33 -7.47 0.05
C LYS A 60 0.53 -6.91 -1.09
N ALA A 61 0.27 -5.68 -1.50
CA ALA A 61 1.07 -4.97 -2.48
C ALA A 61 2.49 -4.70 -1.94
N ARG A 62 3.52 -4.82 -2.78
CA ARG A 62 4.91 -4.51 -2.40
C ARG A 62 5.55 -3.58 -3.41
N PHE A 63 6.54 -2.85 -2.93
CA PHE A 63 7.40 -2.04 -3.76
C PHE A 63 8.27 -2.94 -4.64
N GLY A 64 8.10 -2.82 -5.95
CA GLY A 64 8.96 -3.44 -6.95
C GLY A 64 10.14 -2.53 -7.27
N ASN A 65 11.16 -3.07 -7.92
CA ASN A 65 12.30 -2.27 -8.39
C ASN A 65 12.73 -2.59 -9.83
N ARG A 66 12.13 -3.58 -10.48
CA ARG A 66 12.46 -3.99 -11.85
C ARG A 66 11.61 -3.21 -12.83
N VAL A 67 12.23 -2.54 -13.78
CA VAL A 67 11.55 -1.75 -14.82
C VAL A 67 11.85 -2.41 -16.17
N LEU A 68 10.82 -2.68 -16.97
CA LEU A 68 10.97 -3.21 -18.32
C LEU A 68 10.53 -2.16 -19.34
N GLU A 69 11.44 -1.76 -20.22
CA GLU A 69 11.18 -0.84 -21.32
C GLU A 69 11.92 -1.27 -22.58
N ASN A 70 11.24 -1.31 -23.73
CA ASN A 70 11.86 -1.63 -25.03
C ASN A 70 12.75 -2.89 -24.96
N ASN A 71 12.27 -3.95 -24.28
CA ASN A 71 12.99 -5.20 -24.02
C ASN A 71 14.28 -5.08 -23.18
N THR A 72 14.50 -3.93 -22.54
CA THR A 72 15.62 -3.69 -21.63
C THR A 72 15.12 -3.66 -20.20
N VAL A 73 15.81 -4.40 -19.32
CA VAL A 73 15.53 -4.40 -17.88
C VAL A 73 16.48 -3.44 -17.18
N SER A 74 15.92 -2.55 -16.36
CA SER A 74 16.65 -1.66 -15.47
C SER A 74 16.12 -1.78 -14.04
N TYR A 75 16.85 -1.21 -13.09
CA TYR A 75 16.55 -1.34 -11.67
C TYR A 75 16.50 0.03 -10.98
N LEU A 76 15.45 0.25 -10.20
CA LEU A 76 15.40 1.32 -9.22
C LEU A 76 16.10 0.89 -7.93
N GLN A 77 16.46 1.87 -7.10
CA GLN A 77 16.93 1.59 -5.74
C GLN A 77 15.83 0.83 -4.97
N PRO A 78 16.12 -0.35 -4.41
CA PRO A 78 15.09 -1.16 -3.78
C PRO A 78 14.58 -0.55 -2.47
N LEU A 79 13.27 -0.61 -2.25
CA LEU A 79 12.60 -0.13 -1.03
C LEU A 79 12.33 -1.29 -0.05
N SER A 80 13.33 -2.17 0.15
CA SER A 80 13.17 -3.41 0.93
C SER A 80 12.71 -3.16 2.38
N LEU A 81 13.21 -2.11 3.03
CA LEU A 81 12.79 -1.74 4.38
C LEU A 81 11.27 -1.50 4.47
N TYR A 82 10.68 -0.86 3.45
CA TYR A 82 9.25 -0.64 3.43
C TYR A 82 8.48 -1.95 3.25
N ASN A 83 8.97 -2.86 2.40
CA ASN A 83 8.35 -4.17 2.22
C ASN A 83 8.37 -4.99 3.53
N GLU A 84 9.48 -4.97 4.27
CA GLU A 84 9.57 -5.62 5.60
C GLU A 84 8.60 -5.02 6.61
N ILE A 85 8.44 -3.70 6.60
CA ILE A 85 7.48 -3.00 7.45
C ILE A 85 6.04 -3.41 7.07
N TRP A 86 5.70 -3.43 5.78
CA TRP A 86 4.39 -3.87 5.31
C TRP A 86 4.10 -5.33 5.63
N ASP A 87 5.09 -6.22 5.54
CA ASP A 87 4.93 -7.61 5.97
C ASP A 87 4.50 -7.72 7.43
N LYS A 88 5.12 -6.94 8.33
CA LYS A 88 4.75 -6.92 9.76
C LYS A 88 3.33 -6.42 9.97
N ILE A 89 2.95 -5.34 9.27
CA ILE A 89 1.64 -4.71 9.40
C ILE A 89 0.54 -5.63 8.85
N ASP A 90 0.72 -6.15 7.63
CA ASP A 90 -0.25 -7.03 6.98
C ASP A 90 -0.48 -8.27 7.83
N ASN A 91 0.60 -8.93 8.27
CA ASN A 91 0.50 -10.14 9.09
C ASN A 91 -0.18 -9.85 10.43
N TYR A 92 0.09 -8.70 11.07
CA TYR A 92 -0.60 -8.31 12.30
C TYR A 92 -2.11 -8.21 12.10
N VAL A 93 -2.55 -7.49 11.06
CA VAL A 93 -3.97 -7.26 10.80
C VAL A 93 -4.67 -8.55 10.37
N ILE A 94 -4.07 -9.30 9.44
CA ILE A 94 -4.60 -10.58 8.95
C ILE A 94 -4.81 -11.54 10.13
N ASN A 95 -3.82 -11.68 11.00
CA ASN A 95 -3.90 -12.61 12.14
C ASN A 95 -4.89 -12.14 13.20
N LYS A 96 -4.91 -10.83 13.52
CA LYS A 96 -5.77 -10.28 14.56
C LYS A 96 -7.26 -10.31 14.20
N PHE A 97 -7.58 -10.09 12.92
CA PHE A 97 -8.97 -9.98 12.45
C PHE A 97 -9.40 -11.14 11.55
N HIS A 98 -8.54 -12.14 11.35
CA HIS A 98 -8.79 -13.33 10.52
C HIS A 98 -9.22 -12.97 9.09
N LEU A 99 -8.52 -12.01 8.46
CA LEU A 99 -8.90 -11.51 7.15
C LEU A 99 -8.39 -12.39 6.01
N LYS A 100 -9.19 -12.49 4.95
CA LYS A 100 -8.75 -12.97 3.65
C LYS A 100 -7.70 -11.99 3.08
N TYR A 101 -6.79 -12.48 2.25
CA TYR A 101 -5.76 -11.65 1.62
C TYR A 101 -5.40 -12.14 0.22
N ILE A 102 -4.85 -11.23 -0.58
CA ILE A 102 -4.28 -11.53 -1.90
C ILE A 102 -2.78 -11.24 -1.83
N GLN A 103 -1.97 -12.20 -2.24
CA GLN A 103 -0.51 -12.07 -2.31
C GLN A 103 -0.02 -12.61 -3.64
N LEU A 104 0.40 -11.71 -4.53
CA LEU A 104 1.05 -12.07 -5.78
C LEU A 104 2.56 -12.22 -5.57
N ASP A 105 3.20 -13.03 -6.41
CA ASP A 105 4.65 -13.11 -6.48
C ASP A 105 5.19 -11.90 -7.26
N HIS A 106 5.54 -10.85 -6.51
CA HIS A 106 6.01 -9.58 -7.07
C HIS A 106 7.28 -9.71 -7.92
N SER A 107 8.04 -10.81 -7.78
CA SER A 107 9.21 -11.08 -8.63
C SER A 107 8.87 -11.39 -10.09
N LYS A 108 7.59 -11.66 -10.40
CA LYS A 108 7.11 -11.92 -11.76
C LYS A 108 6.79 -10.66 -12.56
N TYR A 109 6.66 -9.51 -11.89
CA TYR A 109 6.17 -8.29 -12.51
C TYR A 109 7.28 -7.24 -12.68
N PHE A 110 7.01 -6.32 -13.60
CA PHE A 110 7.85 -5.17 -13.88
C PHE A 110 7.04 -3.89 -13.68
N LEU A 111 7.72 -2.85 -13.26
CA LEU A 111 7.21 -1.49 -13.21
C LEU A 111 7.14 -0.89 -14.62
N THR A 112 6.20 0.03 -14.81
CA THR A 112 6.01 0.76 -16.06
C THR A 112 6.22 2.26 -15.85
N LYS A 113 6.83 2.93 -16.84
CA LYS A 113 6.88 4.40 -16.90
C LYS A 113 5.64 5.00 -17.56
N ASN A 114 4.93 4.19 -18.36
CA ASN A 114 3.75 4.56 -19.12
C ASN A 114 2.56 3.80 -18.56
N HIS A 115 2.24 4.01 -17.29
CA HIS A 115 1.04 3.43 -16.72
C HIS A 115 -0.19 3.98 -17.44
N THR A 116 -1.21 3.16 -17.65
CA THR A 116 -2.45 3.52 -18.36
C THR A 116 -3.16 4.73 -17.74
N LEU A 117 -2.93 4.99 -16.44
CA LEU A 117 -3.45 6.16 -15.70
C LEU A 117 -2.52 7.40 -15.72
N GLY A 118 -1.47 7.42 -16.53
CA GLY A 118 -0.58 8.58 -16.71
C GLY A 118 0.33 8.88 -15.51
N TRP A 119 0.61 7.88 -14.67
CA TRP A 119 1.47 8.04 -13.50
C TRP A 119 2.95 7.98 -13.85
N ASN A 120 3.75 8.82 -13.20
CA ASN A 120 5.20 8.75 -13.29
C ASN A 120 5.72 7.41 -12.75
N LEU A 121 6.89 7.01 -13.23
CA LEU A 121 7.61 5.84 -12.74
C LEU A 121 7.78 5.91 -11.22
N PHE A 122 7.23 4.90 -10.54
CA PHE A 122 7.37 4.74 -9.11
C PHE A 122 7.32 3.26 -8.77
N HIS A 123 7.83 2.90 -7.60
CA HIS A 123 7.97 1.52 -7.12
C HIS A 123 6.64 0.76 -6.91
N LEU A 124 5.49 1.37 -7.20
CA LEU A 124 4.15 0.80 -6.98
C LEU A 124 3.35 0.58 -8.27
N HIS A 125 3.83 1.08 -9.41
CA HIS A 125 3.06 1.06 -10.67
C HIS A 125 3.62 -0.01 -11.59
N TYR A 126 2.98 -1.17 -11.57
CA TYR A 126 3.32 -2.32 -12.40
C TYR A 126 2.70 -2.21 -13.80
N HIS A 127 3.17 -3.05 -14.73
CA HIS A 127 2.46 -3.28 -15.99
C HIS A 127 1.09 -3.93 -15.76
N ASP A 128 0.19 -3.81 -16.74
CA ASP A 128 -1.22 -4.23 -16.66
C ASP A 128 -1.41 -5.70 -16.24
N ASN A 129 -0.45 -6.58 -16.57
CA ASN A 129 -0.52 -7.99 -16.18
C ASN A 129 -0.58 -8.20 -14.66
N TYR A 130 0.08 -7.35 -13.86
CA TYR A 130 -0.05 -7.38 -12.40
C TYR A 130 -1.50 -7.15 -11.94
N TYR A 131 -2.17 -6.18 -12.55
CA TYR A 131 -3.53 -5.83 -12.19
C TYR A 131 -4.53 -6.89 -12.68
N HIS A 132 -4.30 -7.48 -13.85
CA HIS A 132 -5.09 -8.61 -14.31
C HIS A 132 -4.99 -9.82 -13.36
N ASP A 133 -3.78 -10.22 -12.98
CA ASP A 133 -3.58 -11.33 -12.06
C ASP A 133 -4.16 -11.03 -10.67
N PHE A 134 -4.10 -9.77 -10.21
CA PHE A 134 -4.77 -9.33 -8.98
C PHE A 134 -6.30 -9.48 -9.08
N MET A 135 -6.89 -9.03 -10.18
CA MET A 135 -8.34 -9.11 -10.38
C MET A 135 -8.82 -10.56 -10.49
N GLU A 136 -8.07 -11.43 -11.15
CA GLU A 136 -8.38 -12.88 -11.18
C GLU A 136 -8.37 -13.49 -9.78
N GLN A 137 -7.36 -13.18 -8.96
CA GLN A 137 -7.33 -13.64 -7.56
C GLN A 137 -8.47 -13.05 -6.73
N LEU A 138 -8.86 -11.80 -6.99
CA LEU A 138 -9.99 -11.18 -6.31
C LEU A 138 -11.30 -11.86 -6.69
N ASP A 139 -11.54 -12.12 -7.97
CA ASP A 139 -12.75 -12.78 -8.47
C ASP A 139 -12.92 -14.18 -7.88
N ILE A 140 -11.83 -14.97 -7.81
CA ILE A 140 -11.81 -16.27 -7.13
C ILE A 140 -12.24 -16.10 -5.66
N LEU A 141 -11.67 -15.12 -4.98
CA LEU A 141 -11.83 -14.95 -3.53
C LEU A 141 -13.21 -14.42 -3.10
N ILE A 142 -13.90 -13.68 -3.99
CA ILE A 142 -15.27 -13.19 -3.79
C ILE A 142 -16.34 -14.09 -4.40
N GLY A 143 -15.97 -14.98 -5.34
CA GLY A 143 -16.87 -15.97 -5.94
C GLY A 143 -17.12 -17.19 -5.05
N ASP A 144 -16.22 -17.45 -4.09
CA ASP A 144 -16.35 -18.41 -2.98
C ASP A 144 -17.16 -17.84 -1.79
#